data_AF-A0A2T2W8Q1-F1
#
_entry.id   AF-A0A2T2W8Q1-F1
#
_cell.length_a   1.000
_cell.length_b   1.000
_cell.length_c   1.000
_cell.angle_alpha   90.00
_cell.angle_beta   90.00
_cell.angle_gamma   90.00
#
_symmetry.space_group_name_H-M   'P 1'
#
loop_
_entity.id
_entity.type
_entity.pdbx_description
1 polymer ?
#
loop_
_entity_poly.entity_id
_entity_poly.type
_entity_poly.pdbx_seq_one_letter_code
_entity_poly.pdbx_strand_id
1 'polypeptide(L)' 'MLSYGLQNPGDRAIVDDAAARRCARTLGIATLGTGGVLVLAKRRGLIDSLGDRLKHLQDAERWLSKGVVDMLKQQAGE' A
#
# COMPACT_ATOMS: atom_id res chain seq x y z
N MET A 1 0.38 -14.76 7.30
CA MET A 1 0.76 -13.90 6.16
C MET A 1 2.27 -13.71 6.04
N LEU A 2 2.96 -13.22 7.07
CA LEU A 2 4.43 -13.08 7.01
C LEU A 2 5.17 -14.43 6.98
N SER A 3 4.68 -15.44 7.71
CA SER A 3 5.20 -16.82 7.61
C SER A 3 5.12 -17.37 6.18
N TYR A 4 4.02 -17.08 5.47
CA TYR A 4 3.86 -17.45 4.08
C TYR A 4 4.81 -16.67 3.15
N GLY A 5 4.93 -15.34 3.34
CA GLY A 5 5.88 -14.53 2.57
C GLY A 5 7.34 -14.93 2.79
N LEU A 6 7.69 -15.41 3.98
CA LEU A 6 9.03 -15.95 4.27
C LEU A 6 9.32 -17.22 3.47
N GLN A 7 8.29 -18.06 3.24
CA GLN A 7 8.39 -19.27 2.43
C GLN A 7 8.31 -19.01 0.92
N ASN A 8 7.84 -17.83 0.52
CA ASN A 8 7.58 -17.47 -0.88
C ASN A 8 8.21 -16.11 -1.22
N PRO A 9 9.55 -16.04 -1.40
CA PRO A 9 10.27 -14.78 -1.59
C PRO A 9 9.93 -14.03 -2.90
N GLY A 10 9.22 -14.68 -3.83
CA GLY A 10 8.68 -14.03 -5.04
C GLY A 10 7.43 -13.18 -4.79
N ASP A 11 6.77 -13.38 -3.65
CA ASP A 11 5.52 -12.71 -3.30
C ASP A 11 5.76 -11.45 -2.46
N ARG A 12 4.76 -10.57 -2.44
CA ARG A 12 4.72 -9.41 -1.54
C ARG A 12 3.59 -9.57 -0.54
N ALA A 13 3.89 -9.41 0.74
CA ALA A 13 2.86 -9.39 1.77
C ALA A 13 2.15 -8.02 1.80
N ILE A 14 0.82 -8.02 1.74
CA ILE A 14 0.02 -6.81 1.98
C ILE A 14 -0.08 -6.54 3.49
N VAL A 15 0.48 -5.44 3.98
CA VAL A 15 0.56 -5.15 5.41
C VAL A 15 0.37 -3.67 5.70
N ASP A 16 -0.71 -3.32 6.39
CA ASP A 16 -0.99 -1.92 6.78
C ASP A 16 -0.61 -1.60 8.23
N ASP A 17 -0.47 -2.60 9.10
CA ASP A 17 -0.01 -2.42 10.48
C ASP A 17 1.50 -2.08 10.56
N ALA A 18 1.86 -1.17 11.49
CA ALA A 18 3.23 -0.70 11.64
C ALA A 18 4.15 -1.75 12.30
N ALA A 19 3.65 -2.53 13.26
CA ALA A 19 4.44 -3.59 13.89
C ALA A 19 4.72 -4.72 12.90
N ALA A 20 3.71 -5.13 12.13
CA ALA A 20 3.84 -6.13 11.09
C ALA A 20 4.80 -5.70 9.97
N ARG A 21 4.78 -4.41 9.56
CA ARG A 21 5.79 -3.87 8.62
C ARG A 21 7.21 -3.93 9.18
N ARG A 22 7.41 -3.66 10.47
CA ARG A 22 8.73 -3.80 11.12
C ARG A 22 9.19 -5.25 11.09
N CYS A 23 8.33 -6.20 11.46
CA CYS A 23 8.63 -7.63 11.40
C CYS A 23 9.00 -8.08 9.98
N ALA A 24 8.22 -7.69 8.98
CA ALA A 24 8.48 -8.04 7.59
C ALA A 24 9.84 -7.52 7.11
N ARG A 25 10.20 -6.28 7.47
CA ARG A 25 11.50 -5.70 7.16
C ARG A 25 12.66 -6.45 7.83
N THR A 26 12.51 -6.82 9.11
CA THR A 26 13.51 -7.63 9.83
C THR A 26 13.70 -9.00 9.16
N LEU A 27 12.63 -9.58 8.62
CA LEU A 27 12.64 -10.89 7.96
C LEU A 27 13.00 -10.84 6.48
N GLY A 28 13.29 -9.66 5.91
CA GLY A 28 13.60 -9.50 4.48
C GLY A 28 12.41 -9.75 3.55
N ILE A 29 11.18 -9.71 4.06
CA ILE A 29 9.96 -9.96 3.28
C ILE A 29 9.55 -8.67 2.56
N ALA A 30 9.41 -8.75 1.24
CA ALA A 30 8.88 -7.64 0.46
C ALA A 30 7.41 -7.36 0.84
N THR A 31 7.07 -6.08 1.02
CA THR A 31 5.72 -5.68 1.45
C THR A 31 5.09 -4.70 0.48
N LEU A 32 3.75 -4.63 0.55
CA LEU A 32 2.93 -3.62 -0.10
C LEU A 32 1.85 -3.17 0.91
N GLY A 33 1.45 -1.91 0.89
CA GLY A 33 0.28 -1.45 1.67
C GLY A 33 -0.91 -1.20 0.75
N THR A 34 -2.09 -0.96 1.31
CA THR A 34 -3.31 -0.67 0.53
C THR A 34 -3.11 0.51 -0.44
N GLY A 35 -2.43 1.58 -0.01
CA GLY A 35 -2.08 2.70 -0.90
C GLY A 35 -1.19 2.28 -2.09
N GLY A 36 -0.22 1.39 -1.85
CA GLY A 36 0.63 0.85 -2.92
C GLY A 36 -0.13 -0.03 -3.91
N VAL A 37 -1.15 -0.76 -3.46
CA VAL A 37 -2.07 -1.51 -4.33
C VAL A 37 -2.82 -0.55 -5.25
N LEU A 38 -3.31 0.58 -4.73
CA LEU A 38 -4.02 1.59 -5.54
C LEU A 38 -3.10 2.26 -6.56
N VAL A 39 -1.87 2.61 -6.18
CA VAL A 39 -0.86 3.12 -7.13
C VAL A 39 -0.61 2.10 -8.25
N LEU A 40 -0.50 0.81 -7.92
CA LEU A 40 -0.33 -0.25 -8.91
C LEU A 40 -1.55 -0.38 -9.84
N ALA A 41 -2.76 -0.30 -9.28
CA ALA A 41 -3.99 -0.34 -10.05
C ALA A 41 -4.07 0.83 -11.05
N LYS A 42 -3.72 2.05 -10.60
CA LYS A 42 -3.65 3.24 -11.46
C LYS A 42 -2.64 3.08 -12.60
N ARG A 43 -1.41 2.64 -12.28
CA ARG A 43 -0.36 2.39 -13.29
C ARG A 43 -0.74 1.31 -14.31
N ARG A 44 -1.64 0.40 -13.95
CA ARG A 44 -2.20 -0.64 -14.83
C ARG A 44 -3.47 -0.21 -15.57
N GLY A 45 -3.95 1.03 -15.38
CA GLY A 45 -5.17 1.53 -16.00
C GLY A 45 -6.46 0.91 -15.46
N LEU A 46 -6.43 0.31 -14.26
CA LEU A 46 -7.61 -0.31 -13.63
C LEU A 46 -8.48 0.70 -12.87
N ILE A 47 -7.93 1.86 -12.55
CA ILE A 47 -8.65 2.99 -11.96
C ILE A 47 -8.24 4.28 -12.66
N ASP A 48 -9.20 5.17 -12.87
CA ASP A 48 -8.97 6.43 -13.60
C ASP A 48 -8.35 7.51 -12.73
N SER A 49 -8.48 7.44 -11.41
CA SER A 49 -8.05 8.47 -10.46
C SER A 49 -7.65 7.84 -9.14
N LEU A 50 -6.38 8.01 -8.73
CA LEU A 50 -5.94 7.59 -7.40
C LEU A 50 -6.52 8.54 -6.34
N GLY A 51 -6.54 9.84 -6.61
CA GLY A 51 -7.10 10.85 -5.73
C GLY A 51 -8.52 10.54 -5.27
N ASP A 52 -9.41 10.13 -6.18
CA ASP A 52 -10.80 9.82 -5.83
C ASP A 52 -10.90 8.57 -4.94
N ARG A 53 -10.10 7.53 -5.23
CA ARG A 53 -10.06 6.32 -4.40
C ARG A 53 -9.51 6.60 -3.01
N LEU A 54 -8.49 7.46 -2.89
CA LEU A 54 -7.94 7.89 -1.60
C LEU A 54 -8.95 8.72 -0.81
N LYS A 55 -9.75 9.57 -1.47
CA LYS A 55 -10.82 10.33 -0.82
C LYS A 55 -11.88 9.39 -0.24
N HIS A 56 -12.34 8.41 -1.01
CA HIS A 56 -13.28 7.40 -0.51
C HIS A 56 -12.73 6.63 0.71
N LEU A 57 -11.43 6.31 0.72
CA LEU A 57 -10.79 5.67 1.87
C LEU A 57 -10.70 6.58 3.09
N GLN A 58 -10.41 7.88 2.91
CA GLN A 58 -10.41 8.85 3.99
C GLN A 58 -11.80 9.04 4.62
N ASP A 59 -12.83 8.98 3.79
CA ASP A 59 -14.23 9.08 4.22
C ASP A 59 -14.69 7.81 4.97
N ALA A 60 -14.12 6.65 4.64
CA ALA A 60 -14.43 5.36 5.25
C ALA A 60 -13.62 5.05 6.52
N GLU A 61 -12.33 5.42 6.57
CA GLU A 61 -11.43 5.15 7.70
C GLU A 61 -10.44 6.30 7.95
N ARG A 62 -10.32 6.71 9.21
CA ARG A 62 -9.61 7.93 9.65
C ARG A 62 -8.07 7.84 9.67
N TRP A 63 -7.48 6.97 8.85
CA TRP A 63 -6.09 6.49 9.00
C TRP A 63 -5.06 7.08 8.03
N LEU A 64 -5.47 7.90 7.06
CA LEU A 64 -4.56 8.48 6.05
C LEU A 64 -4.25 9.95 6.35
N SER A 65 -3.02 10.19 6.83
CA SER A 65 -2.51 11.56 6.97
C SER A 65 -2.32 12.22 5.60
N LYS A 66 -2.39 13.55 5.56
CA LYS A 66 -2.17 14.32 4.32
C LYS A 66 -0.84 13.97 3.64
N GLY A 67 0.23 13.82 4.41
CA GLY A 67 1.55 13.47 3.87
C GLY A 67 1.59 12.11 3.17
N VAL A 68 0.82 11.13 3.65
CA VAL A 68 0.72 9.80 2.98
C VAL A 68 -0.05 9.93 1.67
N VAL A 69 -1.12 10.73 1.62
CA VAL A 69 -1.88 10.97 0.39
C VAL A 69 -1.03 11.65 -0.67
N ASP A 70 -0.31 12.71 -0.30
CA ASP A 70 0.55 13.45 -1.24
C ASP A 70 1.67 12.56 -1.80
N MET A 71 2.30 11.74 -0.94
CA MET A 71 3.30 10.75 -1.36
C MET A 71 2.71 9.74 -2.37
N LEU A 72 1.49 9.23 -2.13
CA LEU A 72 0.86 8.24 -3.00
C LEU A 72 0.48 8.84 -4.36
N LYS A 73 -0.06 10.07 -4.38
CA LYS A 73 -0.34 10.81 -5.62
C LYS A 73 0.92 10.99 -6.46
N GLN A 74 2.00 11.46 -5.84
CA GLN A 74 3.30 11.62 -6.51
C GLN A 74 3.78 10.29 -7.13
N GLN A 75 3.61 9.17 -6.43
CA GLN A 75 3.98 7.84 -6.96
C GLN A 75 3.11 7.39 -8.14
N ALA A 76 1.88 7.90 -8.25
CA ALA A 76 0.97 7.62 -9.35
C ALA A 76 1.07 8.61 -10.52
N GLY A 77 1.82 9.71 -10.36
CA GLY A 77 1.90 10.79 -11.35
C GLY A 77 0.71 11.75 -11.32
N GLU A 78 0.06 11.86 -10.15
CA GLU A 78 -0.97 12.86 -9.82
C GLU A 78 -0.42 13.89 -8.81
#